data_AF-M0H2V8-F1
#
_entry.id   AF-M0H2V8-F1
#
_cell.length_a   1.000
_cell.length_b   1.000
_cell.length_c   1.000
_cell.angle_alpha   90.00
_cell.angle_beta   90.00
_cell.angle_gamma   90.00
#
_symmetry.space_group_name_H-M   'P 1'
#
loop_
_entity.id
_entity.type
_entity.pdbx_description
1 polymer ?
#
loop_
_entity_poly.entity_id
_entity_poly.type
_entity_poly.pdbx_seq_one_letter_code
_entity_poly.pdbx_strand_id
1 'polypeptide(L)'
;MAIDPQFEANREKVGEENGVAVWGPVDPPEKHGIHGTHVAVDFDICLADGACLEDCPVDVFTWVDTPGHPESDIKAEPTHEDQCIDCMLCVDVCPVDAIDVDPGRAGRI
;
A
#
# COMPACT_ATOMS: atom_id res chain seq x y z
N MET A 1 -6.97 2.55 -12.24
CA MET A 1 -8.15 2.62 -11.34
C MET A 1 -7.58 2.90 -9.98
N ALA A 2 -8.14 3.85 -9.22
CA ALA A 2 -7.65 4.13 -7.87
C ALA A 2 -7.90 2.93 -6.95
N ILE A 3 -7.13 2.86 -5.86
CA ILE A 3 -7.39 1.94 -4.74
C ILE A 3 -8.84 2.08 -4.26
N ASP A 4 -9.45 0.97 -3.83
CA ASP A 4 -10.79 0.96 -3.25
C ASP A 4 -10.73 1.42 -1.78
N PRO A 5 -11.25 2.60 -1.41
CA PRO A 5 -11.20 3.09 -0.03
C PRO A 5 -12.09 2.27 0.93
N GLN A 6 -12.90 1.32 0.45
CA GLN A 6 -13.66 0.37 1.27
C GLN A 6 -13.07 -1.06 1.22
N PHE A 7 -11.80 -1.21 0.87
CA PHE A 7 -11.18 -2.53 0.70
C PHE A 7 -11.33 -3.45 1.93
N GLU A 8 -11.29 -2.92 3.16
CA GLU A 8 -11.46 -3.72 4.40
C GLU A 8 -12.82 -4.45 4.45
N ALA A 9 -13.84 -3.90 3.79
CA ALA A 9 -15.18 -4.48 3.71
C ALA A 9 -15.38 -5.34 2.45
N ASN A 10 -14.66 -5.00 1.36
CA ASN A 10 -14.87 -5.58 0.03
C ASN A 10 -13.88 -6.72 -0.28
N ARG A 11 -12.77 -6.82 0.46
CA ARG A 11 -11.72 -7.81 0.25
C ARG A 11 -11.51 -8.65 1.51
N GLU A 12 -10.98 -9.85 1.33
CA GLU A 12 -10.62 -10.74 2.43
C GLU A 12 -9.20 -10.45 2.90
N LYS A 13 -8.97 -10.33 4.21
CA LYS A 13 -7.62 -10.33 4.78
C LYS A 13 -7.05 -11.74 4.67
N VAL A 14 -6.08 -11.93 3.77
CA VAL A 14 -5.52 -13.25 3.43
C VAL A 14 -4.25 -13.57 4.22
N GLY A 15 -3.61 -12.56 4.81
CA GLY A 15 -2.38 -12.77 5.57
C GLY A 15 -1.74 -11.49 6.08
N GLU A 16 -0.45 -11.61 6.36
CA GLU A 16 0.44 -10.54 6.79
C GLU A 16 1.82 -10.78 6.14
N GLU A 17 2.38 -9.75 5.53
CA GLU A 17 3.71 -9.76 4.89
C GLU A 17 4.44 -8.49 5.34
N ASN A 18 5.76 -8.60 5.57
CA ASN A 18 6.64 -7.56 6.14
C ASN A 18 6.04 -6.69 7.27
N GLY A 19 5.19 -7.29 8.11
CA GLY A 19 4.60 -6.62 9.28
C GLY A 19 3.32 -5.83 8.98
N VAL A 20 2.76 -5.93 7.77
CA VAL A 20 1.52 -5.28 7.35
C VAL A 20 0.49 -6.30 6.89
N ALA A 21 -0.80 -5.99 7.09
CA ALA A 21 -1.90 -6.84 6.63
C ALA A 21 -1.94 -6.93 5.10
N VAL A 22 -2.26 -8.11 4.56
CA VAL A 22 -2.46 -8.32 3.12
C VAL A 22 -3.92 -8.64 2.83
N TRP A 23 -4.51 -7.90 1.89
CA TRP A 23 -5.90 -7.99 1.47
C TRP A 23 -5.99 -8.48 0.04
N GLY A 24 -6.66 -9.62 -0.16
CA GLY A 24 -6.70 -10.32 -1.44
C GLY A 24 -7.52 -9.62 -2.53
N PRO A 25 -7.57 -10.20 -3.74
CA PRO A 25 -6.93 -11.47 -4.12
C PRO A 25 -5.41 -11.36 -4.24
N VAL A 26 -4.72 -12.45 -3.93
CA VAL A 26 -3.27 -12.63 -4.13
C VAL A 26 -3.08 -13.84 -5.04
N ASP A 27 -2.50 -13.62 -6.21
CA ASP A 27 -2.20 -14.63 -7.23
C ASP A 27 -0.90 -14.23 -7.95
N PRO A 28 0.27 -14.39 -7.28
CA PRO A 28 1.53 -13.92 -7.83
C PRO A 28 1.97 -14.73 -9.05
N PRO A 29 2.71 -14.12 -10.00
CA PRO A 29 3.28 -12.77 -9.92
C PRO A 29 2.34 -11.63 -10.36
N GLU A 30 1.17 -11.94 -10.94
CA GLU A 30 0.32 -10.91 -11.54
C GLU A 30 -0.54 -10.13 -10.54
N LYS A 31 -0.81 -10.69 -9.36
CA LYS A 31 -1.60 -10.03 -8.32
C LYS A 31 -1.01 -10.20 -6.94
N HIS A 32 -0.78 -9.08 -6.26
CA HIS A 32 -0.30 -9.02 -4.89
C HIS A 32 -1.31 -8.37 -3.93
N GLY A 33 -2.42 -7.82 -4.45
CA GLY A 33 -3.48 -7.27 -3.63
C GLY A 33 -3.09 -5.95 -2.94
N ILE A 34 -3.72 -5.66 -1.81
CA ILE A 34 -3.48 -4.44 -1.03
C ILE A 34 -2.70 -4.77 0.23
N HIS A 35 -1.63 -4.02 0.49
CA HIS A 35 -0.76 -4.17 1.65
C HIS A 35 -0.95 -3.00 2.61
N GLY A 36 -1.13 -3.26 3.89
CA GLY A 36 -1.39 -2.27 4.93
C GLY A 36 -2.87 -2.13 5.33
N THR A 37 -3.11 -1.38 6.40
CA THR A 37 -4.45 -1.14 6.97
C THR A 37 -4.69 0.35 7.19
N HIS A 38 -3.88 0.99 8.03
CA HIS A 38 -3.90 2.43 8.28
C HIS A 38 -3.41 3.20 7.06
N VAL A 39 -2.26 2.78 6.54
CA VAL A 39 -1.73 3.20 5.25
C VAL A 39 -1.73 1.97 4.37
N ALA A 40 -2.52 2.00 3.31
CA ALA A 40 -2.71 0.86 2.42
C ALA A 40 -2.19 1.20 1.02
N VAL A 41 -1.46 0.27 0.41
CA VAL A 41 -0.93 0.39 -0.96
C VAL A 41 -1.45 -0.78 -1.80
N ASP A 42 -2.13 -0.46 -2.90
CA ASP A 42 -2.56 -1.46 -3.88
C ASP A 42 -1.39 -1.80 -4.82
N PHE A 43 -0.81 -3.00 -4.62
CA PHE A 43 0.35 -3.46 -5.37
C PHE A 43 0.01 -3.75 -6.84
N ASP A 44 -1.26 -4.04 -7.13
CA ASP A 44 -1.73 -4.37 -8.48
C ASP A 44 -1.74 -3.12 -9.39
N ILE A 45 -1.67 -1.91 -8.82
CA ILE A 45 -1.63 -0.63 -9.56
C ILE A 45 -0.42 0.23 -9.23
N CYS A 46 0.33 -0.04 -8.16
CA CYS A 46 1.56 0.68 -7.82
C CYS A 46 2.61 0.54 -8.93
N LEU A 47 3.07 1.66 -9.48
CA LEU A 47 4.05 1.71 -10.58
C LEU A 47 5.52 1.80 -10.12
N ALA A 48 5.77 1.74 -8.81
CA ALA A 48 7.07 2.08 -8.22
C ALA A 48 7.60 3.48 -8.58
N ASP A 49 6.69 4.47 -8.62
CA ASP A 49 7.05 5.87 -8.91
C ASP A 49 8.02 6.46 -7.87
N GLY A 50 7.79 6.15 -6.58
CA GLY A 50 8.72 6.48 -5.50
C GLY A 50 8.49 7.81 -4.79
N ALA A 51 7.63 8.70 -5.31
CA ALA A 51 7.31 9.98 -4.65
C ALA A 51 6.83 9.80 -3.20
N CYS A 52 6.06 8.74 -2.90
CA CYS A 52 5.64 8.46 -1.53
C CYS A 52 6.79 8.14 -0.57
N LEU A 53 7.90 7.54 -1.04
CA LEU A 53 9.09 7.32 -0.22
C LEU A 53 9.89 8.61 -0.04
N GLU A 54 10.02 9.42 -1.09
CA GLU A 54 10.83 10.65 -1.04
C GLU A 54 10.17 11.75 -0.20
N ASP A 55 8.84 11.88 -0.31
CA ASP A 55 8.10 12.99 0.31
C ASP A 55 7.55 12.66 1.70
N CYS A 56 7.55 11.39 2.12
CA CYS A 56 7.04 11.03 3.46
C CYS A 56 7.96 11.58 4.56
N PRO A 57 7.49 12.49 5.43
CA PRO A 57 8.34 13.11 6.44
C PRO A 57 8.71 12.19 7.62
N VAL A 58 8.15 10.99 7.65
CA VAL A 58 8.25 10.01 8.75
C VAL A 58 8.57 8.59 8.23
N ASP A 59 9.06 8.46 7.00
CA ASP A 59 9.61 7.21 6.44
C ASP A 59 8.69 5.97 6.56
N VAL A 60 7.40 6.13 6.25
CA VAL A 60 6.39 5.03 6.31
C VAL A 60 6.73 3.88 5.36
N PHE A 61 7.26 4.20 4.19
CA PHE A 61 7.35 3.27 3.07
C PHE A 61 8.75 2.68 2.90
N THR A 62 8.83 1.41 2.50
CA THR A 62 10.07 0.75 2.07
C THR A 62 9.88 0.11 0.70
N TRP A 63 10.99 -0.24 0.02
CA TRP A 63 10.93 -0.99 -1.23
C TRP A 63 10.91 -2.50 -0.96
N VAL A 64 10.02 -3.20 -1.63
CA VAL A 64 9.98 -4.67 -1.68
C VAL A 64 9.99 -5.18 -3.12
N ASP A 65 10.55 -6.37 -3.32
CA ASP A 65 10.65 -6.99 -4.64
C ASP A 65 9.35 -7.73 -5.02
N THR A 66 8.83 -7.46 -6.21
CA THR A 66 7.70 -8.17 -6.85
C THR A 66 8.05 -8.59 -8.28
N PRO A 67 9.05 -9.48 -8.45
CA PRO A 67 9.60 -9.79 -9.76
C PRO A 67 8.56 -10.45 -10.67
N GLY A 68 8.41 -9.91 -11.88
CA GLY A 68 7.50 -10.41 -12.90
C GLY A 68 6.09 -9.82 -12.85
N HIS A 69 5.79 -8.91 -11.91
CA HIS A 69 4.51 -8.22 -11.87
C HIS A 69 4.38 -7.24 -13.05
N PRO A 70 3.21 -7.16 -13.72
CA PRO A 70 3.04 -6.38 -14.95
C PRO A 70 3.33 -4.89 -14.82
N GLU A 71 3.01 -4.28 -13.67
CA GLU A 71 3.19 -2.84 -13.45
C GLU A 71 4.60 -2.43 -13.04
N SER A 72 5.31 -3.24 -12.25
CA SER A 72 6.68 -2.96 -11.77
C SER A 72 7.26 -4.16 -11.03
N ASP A 73 8.59 -4.36 -11.09
CA ASP A 73 9.30 -5.44 -10.40
C ASP A 73 9.56 -5.16 -8.90
N ILE A 74 9.18 -3.98 -8.40
CA ILE A 74 9.28 -3.57 -7.00
C ILE A 74 8.01 -2.80 -6.60
N LYS A 75 7.73 -2.68 -5.29
CA LYS A 75 6.57 -1.94 -4.75
C LYS A 75 6.94 -1.14 -3.52
N ALA A 76 6.20 -0.05 -3.30
CA ALA A 76 6.27 0.72 -2.07
C ALA A 76 5.39 0.03 -1.01
N GLU A 77 6.00 -0.56 0.00
CA GLU A 77 5.28 -1.22 1.09
C GLU A 77 5.18 -0.31 2.31
N PRO A 78 4.00 -0.15 2.94
CA PRO A 78 3.82 0.73 4.09
C PRO A 78 4.30 0.09 5.40
N THR A 79 5.53 -0.44 5.43
CA THR A 79 6.13 -1.22 6.52
C THR A 79 6.07 -0.54 7.89
N HIS A 80 6.04 0.79 7.93
CA HIS A 80 5.92 1.57 9.16
C HIS A 80 4.61 2.38 9.20
N GLU A 81 3.49 1.76 8.80
CA GLU A 81 2.16 2.41 8.83
C GLU A 81 1.73 2.91 10.22
N ASP A 82 2.35 2.39 11.28
CA ASP A 82 2.20 2.84 12.66
C ASP A 82 2.78 4.25 12.92
N GLN A 83 3.72 4.70 12.09
CA GLN A 83 4.35 6.03 12.17
C GLN A 83 3.61 7.10 11.39
N CYS A 84 2.61 6.73 10.58
CA CYS A 84 1.87 7.68 9.75
C CYS A 84 1.24 8.79 10.61
N ILE A 85 1.41 10.03 10.15
CA ILE A 85 0.91 11.26 10.80
C ILE A 85 -0.28 11.89 10.06
N ASP A 86 -0.96 11.13 9.19
CA ASP A 86 -2.16 11.56 8.47
C ASP A 86 -1.98 12.84 7.63
N CYS A 87 -0.78 13.06 7.09
CA CYS A 87 -0.49 14.26 6.29
C CYS A 87 -1.10 14.23 4.88
N MET A 88 -1.54 13.05 4.41
CA MET A 88 -2.13 12.79 3.09
C MET A 88 -1.24 13.06 1.87
N LEU A 89 0.02 13.47 2.06
CA LEU A 89 0.91 13.82 0.96
C LEU A 89 1.14 12.63 0.00
N CYS A 90 1.35 11.42 0.53
CA CYS A 90 1.54 10.22 -0.27
C CYS A 90 0.33 9.87 -1.15
N VAL A 91 -0.89 10.18 -0.70
CA VAL A 91 -2.12 10.01 -1.47
C VAL A 91 -2.15 11.00 -2.63
N ASP A 92 -1.83 12.27 -2.37
CA ASP A 92 -1.89 13.35 -3.37
C ASP A 92 -0.79 13.24 -4.45
N VAL A 93 0.40 12.74 -4.10
CA VAL A 93 1.54 12.65 -5.05
C VAL A 93 1.53 11.39 -5.88
N CYS A 94 0.77 10.36 -5.51
CA CYS A 94 0.76 9.10 -6.24
C CYS A 94 0.09 9.27 -7.61
N PRO A 95 0.77 9.04 -8.75
CA PRO A 95 0.23 9.34 -10.07
C PRO A 95 -0.91 8.41 -10.52
N VAL A 96 -1.14 7.33 -9.77
CA VAL A 96 -2.11 6.28 -10.07
C VAL A 96 -3.11 6.03 -8.94
N ASP A 97 -3.09 6.88 -7.91
CA ASP A 97 -3.95 6.78 -6.73
C ASP A 97 -3.89 5.36 -6.10
N ALA A 98 -2.66 4.84 -5.91
CA ALA A 98 -2.44 3.50 -5.36
C ALA A 98 -2.48 3.45 -3.83
N ILE A 99 -2.51 4.60 -3.15
CA ILE A 99 -2.35 4.72 -1.71
C ILE A 99 -3.64 5.26 -1.09
N ASP A 100 -4.13 4.60 -0.04
CA ASP A 100 -5.23 5.05 0.80
C ASP A 100 -4.73 5.22 2.24
N VAL A 101 -5.08 6.34 2.86
CA VAL A 101 -4.78 6.64 4.27
C VAL A 101 -6.07 7.01 4.97
N ASP A 102 -6.41 6.25 6.02
CA ASP A 102 -7.64 6.47 6.80
C ASP A 102 -7.29 6.55 8.29
N PRO A 103 -7.35 7.74 8.92
CA PRO A 103 -7.03 7.91 10.35
C PRO A 103 -7.91 7.05 11.27
N GLY A 104 -9.10 6.66 10.80
CA GLY A 104 -9.98 5.73 11.50
C GLY A 104 -9.41 4.32 11.62
N ARG A 105 -8.42 3.95 10.80
CA ARG A 105 -7.73 2.65 10.75
C ARG A 105 -6.49 2.57 11.63
N ALA A 106 -5.97 3.67 12.17
CA ALA A 106 -4.73 3.67 12.96
C ALA A 106 -4.73 2.67 14.13
N GLY A 107 -5.89 2.41 14.75
CA GLY A 107 -6.05 1.41 15.82
C GLY A 107 -6.34 -0.03 15.36
N ARG A 108 -6.26 -0.31 14.06
CA ARG A 108 -6.56 -1.62 13.44
C ARG A 108 -5.35 -2.31 12.80
N ILE A 109 -4.19 -1.68 12.89
CA ILE A 109 -2.89 -2.27 12.49
C ILE A 109 -2.58 -3.52 13.31
#